data_AF-A0A3D4BXZ9-F1
#
_entry.id   AF-A0A3D4BXZ9-F1
#
_cell.length_a   1.000
_cell.length_b   1.000
_cell.length_c   1.000
_cell.angle_alpha   90.00
_cell.angle_beta   90.00
_cell.angle_gamma   90.00
#
_symmetry.space_group_name_H-M   'P 1'
#
loop_
_entity.id
_entity.type
_entity.pdbx_description
1 polymer ?
#
loop_
_entity_poly.entity_id
_entity_poly.type
_entity_poly.pdbx_seq_one_letter_code
_entity_poly.pdbx_strand_id
1 'polypeptide(L)'
;MHNLDTILKILTFNTSDPNNTFSDKEWTVILKFTNNSYHYHGMHTKGSSINLSGAVASGTHERQVYTWNNNGTKYQVTYRPNDPNYIRVQVIDNKGKIILNRLLQAIP
;
A
#
# COMPACT_ATOMS: atom_id res chain seq x y z
N MET A 1 -15.30 10.81 -35.72
CA MET A 1 -14.49 11.69 -34.85
C MET A 1 -14.26 10.97 -33.53
N HIS A 2 -13.10 10.33 -33.37
CA HIS A 2 -12.71 9.81 -32.06
C HIS A 2 -12.26 10.99 -31.21
N ASN A 3 -12.90 11.17 -30.05
CA ASN A 3 -12.61 12.28 -29.16
C ASN A 3 -11.17 12.14 -28.65
N LEU A 4 -10.35 13.18 -28.84
CA LEU A 4 -8.97 13.24 -28.34
C LEU A 4 -8.94 13.09 -26.81
N ASP A 5 -10.03 13.43 -26.11
CA ASP A 5 -10.19 13.18 -24.67
C ASP A 5 -10.17 11.68 -24.32
N THR A 6 -10.66 10.81 -25.22
CA THR A 6 -10.66 9.36 -25.00
C THR A 6 -9.27 8.76 -25.20
N ILE A 7 -8.48 9.32 -26.14
CA ILE A 7 -7.11 8.88 -26.42
C ILE A 7 -6.15 9.39 -25.32
N LEU A 8 -6.36 10.61 -24.81
CA LEU A 8 -5.55 11.15 -23.70
C LEU A 8 -5.80 10.40 -22.38
N LYS A 9 -7.03 9.90 -22.15
CA LYS A 9 -7.35 9.02 -21.01
C LYS A 9 -6.64 7.65 -21.07
N ILE A 10 -6.41 7.12 -22.26
CA ILE A 10 -5.67 5.85 -22.45
C ILE A 10 -4.16 6.04 -22.27
N LEU A 11 -3.64 7.24 -22.58
CA LEU A 11 -2.23 7.59 -22.40
C LEU A 11 -1.89 8.12 -20.99
N THR A 12 -2.91 8.43 -20.19
CA THR A 12 -2.78 8.72 -18.74
C THR A 12 -3.46 7.64 -17.92
N PHE A 13 -3.00 6.39 -18.06
CA PHE A 13 -2.87 5.57 -16.85
C PHE A 13 -1.83 6.27 -15.97
N ASN A 14 -2.23 7.33 -15.25
CA ASN A 14 -1.52 7.69 -14.03
C ASN A 14 -1.51 6.39 -13.23
N THR A 15 -0.35 5.77 -13.11
CA THR A 15 -0.12 4.58 -12.33
C THR A 15 -0.40 4.94 -10.87
N SER A 16 -1.69 5.00 -10.50
CA SER A 16 -2.21 5.28 -9.17
C SER A 16 -2.07 4.04 -8.31
N ASP A 17 -0.95 3.34 -8.43
CA ASP A 17 -0.62 2.16 -7.67
C ASP A 17 0.32 2.61 -6.56
N PRO A 18 0.16 2.12 -5.33
CA PRO A 18 1.02 2.55 -4.23
C PRO A 18 2.44 1.99 -4.42
N ASN A 19 3.28 2.76 -5.10
CA ASN A 19 4.70 2.48 -5.33
C ASN A 19 5.53 3.68 -4.83
N ASN A 20 5.47 3.92 -3.52
CA ASN A 20 6.08 5.08 -2.89
C ASN A 20 6.49 4.77 -1.44
N THR A 21 7.15 5.73 -0.80
CA THR A 21 7.43 5.76 0.62
C THR A 21 6.37 6.60 1.33
N PHE A 22 5.79 6.04 2.40
CA PHE A 22 4.79 6.68 3.24
C PHE A 22 5.29 6.70 4.68
N SER A 23 5.03 7.77 5.41
CA SER A 23 5.44 7.87 6.82
C SER A 23 4.45 8.62 7.71
N ASP A 24 4.62 8.41 9.01
CA ASP A 24 4.16 9.29 10.06
C ASP A 24 5.35 9.59 11.01
N LYS A 25 5.07 10.01 12.25
CA LYS A 25 6.12 10.33 13.26
C LYS A 25 6.94 9.12 13.73
N GLU A 26 6.44 7.91 13.57
CA GLU A 26 7.00 6.69 14.16
C GLU A 26 7.25 5.58 13.13
N TRP A 27 6.47 5.55 12.05
CA TRP A 27 6.49 4.47 11.06
C TRP A 27 6.81 5.01 9.67
N THR A 28 7.63 4.25 8.95
CA THR A 28 7.86 4.40 7.51
C THR A 28 7.53 3.09 6.82
N VAL A 29 6.78 3.15 5.73
CA VAL A 29 6.47 2.01 4.87
C VAL A 29 6.86 2.35 3.44
N ILE A 30 7.71 1.50 2.85
CA ILE A 30 8.04 1.56 1.43
C ILE A 30 7.26 0.45 0.73
N LEU A 31 6.48 0.82 -0.27
CA LEU A 31 5.78 -0.10 -1.15
C LEU A 31 6.44 -0.10 -2.51
N LYS A 32 6.71 -1.30 -3.04
CA LYS A 32 7.26 -1.48 -4.38
C LYS A 32 6.52 -2.57 -5.13
N PHE A 33 6.12 -2.27 -6.36
CA PHE A 33 5.58 -3.28 -7.26
C PHE A 33 6.67 -3.78 -8.21
N THR A 34 7.10 -5.02 -8.03
CA THR A 34 8.13 -5.66 -8.85
C THR A 34 7.80 -7.14 -9.03
N ASN A 35 8.19 -7.73 -10.17
CA ASN A 35 7.91 -9.14 -10.47
C ASN A 35 6.43 -9.54 -10.28
N ASN A 36 5.53 -8.65 -10.70
CA ASN A 36 4.08 -8.84 -10.63
C ASN A 36 3.53 -9.03 -9.20
N SER A 37 4.23 -8.52 -8.18
CA SER A 37 3.80 -8.57 -6.78
C SER A 37 4.18 -7.29 -6.02
N TYR A 38 3.43 -6.96 -4.97
CA TYR A 38 3.82 -5.90 -4.06
C TYR A 38 4.74 -6.41 -2.95
N HIS A 39 5.79 -5.63 -2.72
CA HIS A 39 6.72 -5.74 -1.62
C HIS A 39 6.42 -4.66 -0.59
N TYR A 40 6.52 -5.05 0.68
CA TYR A 40 6.33 -4.19 1.84
C TYR A 40 7.63 -4.15 2.64
N HIS A 41 8.16 -2.96 2.88
CA HIS A 41 9.22 -2.73 3.85
C HIS A 41 8.73 -1.76 4.92
N GLY A 42 8.44 -2.27 6.10
CA GLY A 42 8.00 -1.47 7.25
C GLY A 42 9.15 -1.24 8.22
N MET A 43 9.30 0.00 8.69
CA MET A 43 10.34 0.43 9.62
C MET A 43 9.74 1.28 10.74
N HIS A 44 10.22 1.07 11.96
CA HIS A 44 9.93 1.91 13.11
C HIS A 44 11.13 2.79 13.45
N THR A 45 10.91 4.01 13.92
CA THR A 45 12.00 4.95 14.28
C THR A 45 12.95 4.42 15.36
N LYS A 46 12.51 3.47 16.19
CA LYS A 46 13.35 2.80 17.20
C LYS A 46 14.21 1.65 16.64
N GLY A 47 14.25 1.45 15.32
CA GLY A 47 15.19 0.54 14.64
C GLY A 47 14.64 -0.83 14.25
N SER A 48 13.40 -1.17 14.58
CA SER A 48 12.77 -2.42 14.11
C SER A 48 12.33 -2.31 12.66
N SER A 49 12.53 -3.36 11.85
CA SER A 49 12.06 -3.41 10.47
C SER A 49 11.58 -4.80 10.04
N ILE A 50 10.82 -4.85 8.95
CA ILE A 50 10.36 -6.10 8.34
C ILE A 50 10.22 -5.93 6.82
N ASN A 51 10.64 -6.96 6.07
CA ASN A 51 10.48 -7.04 4.62
C ASN A 51 9.55 -8.21 4.26
N LEU A 52 8.54 -7.95 3.45
CA LEU A 52 7.54 -8.93 3.02
C LEU A 52 7.35 -8.82 1.50
N SER A 53 7.04 -9.94 0.87
CA SER A 53 6.72 -10.05 -0.56
C SER A 53 5.50 -10.95 -0.76
N GLY A 54 4.93 -10.98 -1.96
CA GLY A 54 3.83 -11.88 -2.26
C GLY A 54 2.48 -11.40 -1.73
N ALA A 55 2.21 -10.10 -1.81
CA ALA A 55 0.92 -9.55 -1.38
C ALA A 55 -0.25 -10.23 -2.11
N VAL A 56 -1.31 -10.54 -1.38
CA VAL A 56 -2.62 -10.87 -1.96
C VAL A 56 -3.44 -9.59 -2.03
N ALA A 57 -3.83 -9.21 -3.26
CA ALA A 57 -4.69 -8.05 -3.50
C ALA A 57 -6.18 -8.43 -3.39
N SER A 58 -6.97 -7.50 -2.86
CA SER A 58 -8.43 -7.63 -2.71
C SER A 58 -9.08 -6.23 -2.69
N GLY A 59 -10.41 -6.16 -2.56
CA GLY A 59 -11.14 -4.90 -2.53
C GLY A 59 -11.68 -4.50 -3.91
N THR A 60 -11.84 -3.19 -4.13
CA THR A 60 -12.36 -2.63 -5.39
C THR A 60 -11.33 -1.68 -6.01
N HIS A 61 -11.59 -1.22 -7.23
CA HIS A 61 -10.73 -0.24 -7.90
C HIS A 61 -10.65 1.09 -7.15
N GLU A 62 -11.67 1.47 -6.40
CA GLU A 62 -11.71 2.69 -5.60
C GLU A 62 -11.01 2.52 -4.24
N ARG A 63 -10.84 1.27 -3.80
CA ARG A 63 -10.26 0.92 -2.51
C ARG A 63 -9.62 -0.46 -2.55
N GLN A 64 -8.32 -0.48 -2.81
CA GLN A 64 -7.52 -1.68 -2.86
C GLN A 64 -7.00 -2.04 -1.47
N VAL A 65 -6.92 -3.34 -1.17
CA VAL A 65 -6.34 -3.88 0.06
C VAL A 65 -5.31 -4.93 -0.30
N TYR A 66 -4.06 -4.64 0.04
CA TYR A 66 -2.92 -5.54 -0.12
C TYR A 66 -2.60 -6.20 1.21
N THR A 67 -2.56 -7.53 1.25
CA THR A 67 -2.31 -8.29 2.47
C THR A 67 -1.09 -9.18 2.31
N TRP A 68 -0.13 -9.06 3.24
CA TRP A 68 0.97 -9.99 3.43
C TRP A 68 0.70 -10.83 4.68
N ASN A 69 0.97 -12.12 4.63
CA ASN A 69 0.91 -13.02 5.79
C ASN A 69 2.32 -13.42 6.19
N ASN A 70 2.65 -13.25 7.47
CA ASN A 70 3.89 -13.73 8.04
C ASN A 70 3.57 -14.49 9.34
N ASN A 71 3.67 -15.81 9.30
CA ASN A 71 3.41 -16.70 10.45
C ASN A 71 2.06 -16.44 11.14
N GLY A 72 1.00 -16.18 10.35
CA GLY A 72 -0.34 -15.91 10.85
C GLY A 72 -0.62 -14.44 11.19
N THR A 73 0.41 -13.61 11.33
CA THR A 73 0.25 -12.15 11.45
C THR A 73 0.01 -11.56 10.06
N LYS A 74 -1.05 -10.78 9.90
CA LYS A 74 -1.41 -10.11 8.65
C LYS A 74 -0.95 -8.67 8.68
N TYR A 75 -0.27 -8.25 7.62
CA TYR A 75 0.11 -6.86 7.37
C TYR A 75 -0.77 -6.39 6.22
N GLN A 76 -1.58 -5.37 6.43
CA GLN A 76 -2.52 -4.86 5.45
C GLN A 76 -2.22 -3.41 5.12
N VAL A 77 -2.22 -3.11 3.83
CA VAL A 77 -2.24 -1.75 3.30
C VAL A 77 -3.56 -1.55 2.58
N THR A 78 -4.36 -0.60 3.06
CA THR A 78 -5.48 -0.05 2.29
C THR A 78 -5.00 1.19 1.55
N TYR A 79 -5.23 1.21 0.25
CA TYR A 79 -4.92 2.32 -0.64
C TYR A 79 -6.17 2.75 -1.41
N ARG A 80 -6.28 4.05 -1.69
CA ARG A 80 -7.37 4.61 -2.49
C ARG A 80 -6.79 5.46 -3.61
N PRO A 81 -7.00 5.11 -4.89
CA PRO A 81 -6.47 5.90 -6.01
C PRO A 81 -6.91 7.37 -6.03
N ASN A 82 -8.09 7.69 -5.47
CA ASN A 82 -8.59 9.06 -5.37
C ASN A 82 -7.98 9.86 -4.21
N ASP A 83 -7.19 9.22 -3.34
CA ASP A 83 -6.44 9.85 -2.27
C ASP A 83 -5.02 9.24 -2.20
N PRO A 84 -4.22 9.43 -3.27
CA PRO A 84 -2.99 8.67 -3.49
C PRO A 84 -1.87 9.04 -2.50
N ASN A 85 -2.03 10.15 -1.79
CA ASN A 85 -1.06 10.64 -0.82
C ASN A 85 -1.14 9.93 0.53
N TYR A 86 -2.11 9.04 0.73
CA TYR A 86 -2.26 8.34 2.01
C TYR A 86 -2.43 6.84 1.83
N ILE A 87 -1.90 6.11 2.80
CA ILE A 87 -2.22 4.70 3.02
C ILE A 87 -2.66 4.48 4.45
N ARG A 88 -3.52 3.48 4.66
CA ARG A 88 -3.78 2.95 6.00
C ARG A 88 -3.08 1.62 6.17
N VAL A 89 -2.20 1.54 7.16
CA VAL A 89 -1.47 0.34 7.55
C VAL A 89 -2.16 -0.28 8.75
N GLN A 90 -2.48 -1.57 8.65
CA GLN A 90 -2.96 -2.36 9.78
C GLN A 90 -2.08 -3.61 9.95
N VAL A 91 -1.75 -3.93 11.20
CA VAL A 91 -1.14 -5.21 11.57
C VAL A 91 -2.12 -5.94 12.46
N ILE A 92 -2.45 -7.15 12.07
CA ILE A 92 -3.45 -8.01 12.72
C ILE A 92 -2.72 -9.26 13.18
N ASP A 93 -2.72 -9.53 14.48
CA ASP A 93 -2.06 -10.71 15.03
C ASP A 93 -2.76 -12.02 14.61
N ASN A 94 -2.15 -13.15 14.96
CA ASN A 94 -2.67 -14.48 14.63
C ASN A 94 -4.01 -14.82 15.31
N LYS A 95 -4.49 -14.00 16.24
CA LYS A 95 -5.82 -14.12 16.88
C LYS A 95 -6.85 -13.19 16.25
N GLY A 96 -6.48 -12.41 15.23
CA GLY A 96 -7.37 -11.47 14.56
C GLY A 96 -7.44 -10.10 15.24
N LYS A 97 -6.61 -9.82 16.26
CA LYS A 97 -6.59 -8.52 16.94
C LYS A 97 -5.73 -7.54 16.14
N ILE A 98 -6.26 -6.35 15.88
CA ILE A 98 -5.49 -5.24 15.32
C ILE A 98 -4.52 -4.72 16.39
N ILE A 99 -3.21 -4.85 16.13
CA ILE A 99 -2.12 -4.39 17.01
C ILE A 99 -1.41 -3.14 16.47
N LEU A 100 -1.63 -2.79 15.21
CA LEU A 100 -1.22 -1.52 14.61
C LEU A 100 -2.34 -1.01 13.70
N ASN A 101 -2.65 0.28 13.75
CA ASN A 101 -3.57 0.94 12.82
C ASN A 101 -3.11 2.39 12.63
N ARG A 102 -2.47 2.70 11.51
CA ARG A 102 -1.85 4.00 11.24
C ARG A 102 -2.25 4.51 9.86
N LEU A 103 -2.47 5.82 9.78
CA LEU A 103 -2.58 6.53 8.51
C LEU A 103 -1.22 7.15 8.22
N LEU A 104 -0.61 6.79 7.09
CA LEU A 104 0.69 7.28 6.68
C LEU A 104 0.53 8.17 5.44
N GLN A 105 1.36 9.20 5.34
CA GLN A 105 1.37 10.14 4.23
C GLN A 105 2.56 9.88 3.32
N ALA A 106 2.38 10.00 2.01
CA ALA A 106 3.46 9.92 1.04
C ALA A 106 4.52 11.00 1.31
N ILE A 107 5.79 10.61 1.26
CA ILE A 107 6.90 11.56 1.32
C ILE A 107 7.08 12.14 -0.10
N PRO A 108 7.17 13.47 -0.25
CA PRO A 108 7.45 14.13 -1.52
C PRO A 108 8.78 13.71 -2.17
#